data_AF-A0A166T237-F1
#
_entry.id   AF-A0A166T237-F1
#
_cell.length_a   1.000
_cell.length_b   1.000
_cell.length_c   1.000
_cell.angle_alpha   90.00
_cell.angle_beta   90.00
_cell.angle_gamma   90.00
#
_symmetry.space_group_name_H-M   'P 1'
#
loop_
_entity.id
_entity.type
_entity.pdbx_description
1 polymer ?
#
loop_
_entity_poly.entity_id
_entity_poly.type
_entity_poly.pdbx_seq_one_letter_code
_entity_poly.pdbx_strand_id
1 'polypeptide(L)'
;MSRPRLPQQVAKVTGAVAKNAGRFEGRSNPKVKSLGPAPKRFTKEQKAIWDEFNADYPWLGRSDRGIVEVATRLTDLMRTHGAETPVAVYAQMRMTLGQMGGTPVDRSKVNAPEDDGVDPSAEFLQ
;
A
#
# COMPACT_ATOMS: atom_id res chain seq x y z
N MET A 1 -23.66 12.07 10.17
CA MET A 1 -22.90 11.20 9.23
C MET A 1 -22.21 10.09 10.01
N SER A 2 -22.38 8.83 9.64
CA SER A 2 -21.64 7.73 10.29
C SER A 2 -20.14 7.90 10.02
N ARG A 3 -19.32 7.91 11.08
CA ARG A 3 -17.85 7.97 10.94
C ARG A 3 -17.36 6.83 10.02
N PRO A 4 -16.49 7.12 9.03
CA PRO A 4 -15.90 6.11 8.16
C PRO A 4 -15.30 4.97 8.97
N ARG A 5 -15.49 3.73 8.52
CA ARG A 5 -14.98 2.55 9.23
C ARG A 5 -13.45 2.56 9.19
N LEU A 6 -12.84 2.44 10.36
CA LEU A 6 -11.41 2.32 10.52
C LEU A 6 -10.99 0.87 10.14
N PRO A 7 -10.03 0.68 9.23
CA PRO A 7 -9.48 -0.64 8.95
C PRO A 7 -8.89 -1.24 10.24
N GLN A 8 -8.95 -2.57 10.38
CA GLN A 8 -8.54 -3.23 11.63
C GLN A 8 -7.12 -2.95 12.05
N GLN A 9 -6.21 -2.90 11.08
CA GLN A 9 -4.80 -2.63 11.34
C GLN A 9 -4.64 -1.26 12.00
N VAL A 10 -5.31 -0.24 11.46
CA VAL A 10 -5.33 1.13 12.00
C VAL A 10 -5.99 1.18 13.39
N ALA A 11 -7.03 0.38 13.62
CA ALA A 11 -7.70 0.34 14.91
C ALA A 11 -6.86 -0.28 16.04
N LYS A 12 -5.98 -1.24 15.70
CA LYS A 12 -5.08 -1.88 16.66
C LYS A 12 -4.00 -0.90 17.12
N VAL A 13 -3.40 -0.18 16.16
CA VAL A 13 -2.33 0.80 16.42
C VAL A 13 -2.82 2.04 17.18
N THR A 14 -4.04 2.51 16.90
CA THR A 14 -4.61 3.72 17.54
C THR A 14 -5.21 3.47 18.94
N GLY A 15 -5.12 2.26 19.47
CA GLY A 15 -5.81 1.86 20.72
C GLY A 15 -7.34 1.83 20.60
N ALA A 16 -7.90 2.04 19.41
CA ALA A 16 -9.33 2.00 19.17
C ALA A 16 -9.91 0.58 19.36
N VAL A 17 -9.09 -0.47 19.20
CA VAL A 17 -9.43 -1.85 19.59
C VAL A 17 -9.58 -1.98 21.11
N ALA A 18 -8.72 -1.38 21.92
CA ALA A 18 -8.88 -1.40 23.38
C ALA A 18 -10.12 -0.62 23.83
N LYS A 19 -10.43 0.50 23.16
CA LYS A 19 -11.58 1.35 23.47
C LYS A 19 -12.92 0.82 22.94
N ASN A 20 -12.93 0.00 21.89
CA ASN A 20 -14.14 -0.52 21.23
C ASN A 20 -13.93 -1.96 20.70
N ALA A 21 -13.48 -2.87 21.56
CA ALA A 21 -13.07 -4.23 21.18
C ALA A 21 -14.13 -4.99 20.37
N GLY A 22 -15.41 -4.92 20.77
CA GLY A 22 -16.52 -5.59 20.08
C GLY A 22 -16.78 -5.09 18.65
N ARG A 23 -16.27 -3.91 18.25
CA ARG A 23 -16.35 -3.48 16.85
C ARG A 23 -15.34 -4.19 15.95
N PHE A 24 -14.27 -4.75 16.52
CA PHE A 24 -13.13 -5.31 15.80
C PHE A 24 -12.96 -6.82 16.00
N GLU A 25 -13.72 -7.43 16.90
CA GLU A 25 -13.87 -8.89 17.02
C GLU A 25 -14.33 -9.52 15.70
N GLY A 26 -13.77 -10.69 15.36
CA GLY A 26 -14.19 -11.50 14.22
C GLY A 26 -13.75 -11.02 12.84
N ARG A 27 -13.03 -9.90 12.70
CA ARG A 27 -12.49 -9.50 11.39
C ARG A 27 -11.09 -10.08 11.16
N SER A 28 -10.88 -10.67 9.99
CA SER A 28 -9.60 -11.17 9.51
C SER A 28 -9.19 -10.33 8.31
N ASN A 29 -7.92 -9.93 8.22
CA ASN A 29 -7.42 -9.46 6.94
C ASN A 29 -7.53 -10.62 5.95
N PRO A 30 -8.15 -10.42 4.78
CA PRO A 30 -8.14 -11.46 3.76
C PRO A 30 -6.69 -11.77 3.43
N LYS A 31 -6.32 -13.06 3.49
CA LYS A 31 -5.06 -13.53 2.93
C LYS A 31 -5.15 -13.37 1.41
N VAL A 32 -4.85 -12.17 0.92
CA VAL A 32 -4.77 -11.91 -0.52
C VAL A 32 -3.44 -12.40 -1.04
N LYS A 33 -3.47 -13.06 -2.20
CA LYS A 33 -2.26 -13.38 -2.96
C LYS A 33 -1.51 -12.07 -3.25
N SER A 34 -0.19 -12.12 -3.33
CA SER A 34 0.62 -10.98 -3.74
C SER A 34 0.08 -10.35 -5.03
N LEU A 35 0.32 -9.05 -5.19
CA LEU A 35 -0.10 -8.28 -6.37
C LEU A 35 0.30 -8.98 -7.69
N GLY A 36 1.50 -9.58 -7.72
CA GLY A 36 1.98 -10.46 -8.78
C GLY A 36 2.58 -9.70 -9.98
N PRO A 37 2.83 -10.37 -11.11
CA PRO A 37 3.50 -9.75 -12.24
C PRO A 37 2.63 -8.70 -12.92
N ALA A 38 3.29 -7.73 -13.56
CA ALA A 38 2.64 -6.69 -14.34
C ALA A 38 1.73 -7.26 -15.46
N PRO A 39 0.63 -6.58 -15.82
CA PRO A 39 -0.20 -6.95 -16.97
C PRO A 39 0.61 -7.09 -18.27
N LYS A 40 0.33 -8.13 -19.06
CA LYS A 40 1.05 -8.41 -20.32
C LYS A 40 1.04 -7.23 -21.31
N ARG A 41 -0.05 -6.45 -21.31
CA ARG A 41 -0.27 -5.30 -22.20
C ARG A 41 0.56 -4.04 -21.84
N PHE A 42 1.27 -4.04 -20.70
CA PHE A 42 2.12 -2.91 -20.33
C PHE A 42 3.38 -2.83 -21.18
N THR A 43 3.82 -1.59 -21.43
CA THR A 43 5.14 -1.29 -22.01
C THR A 43 6.26 -1.73 -21.06
N LYS A 44 7.52 -1.66 -21.51
CA LYS A 44 8.67 -2.03 -20.68
C LYS A 44 8.78 -1.09 -19.47
N GLU A 45 8.54 0.19 -19.70
CA GLU A 45 8.60 1.27 -18.72
C GLU A 45 7.50 1.10 -17.66
N GLN A 46 6.27 0.80 -18.10
CA GLN A 46 5.16 0.53 -17.20
C GLN A 46 5.36 -0.74 -16.36
N LYS A 47 6.03 -1.77 -16.91
CA LYS A 47 6.39 -2.97 -16.14
C LYS A 47 7.41 -2.64 -15.05
N ALA A 48 8.43 -1.84 -15.36
CA ALA A 48 9.40 -1.39 -14.36
C ALA A 48 8.72 -0.60 -13.24
N ILE A 49 7.83 0.34 -13.58
CA ILE A 49 7.05 1.11 -12.60
C ILE A 49 6.16 0.18 -11.76
N TRP A 50 5.52 -0.81 -12.36
CA TRP A 50 4.73 -1.80 -11.62
C TRP A 50 5.57 -2.57 -10.60
N ASP A 51 6.79 -2.94 -10.97
CA ASP A 51 7.73 -3.65 -10.10
C ASP A 51 8.22 -2.76 -8.95
N GLU A 52 8.38 -1.44 -9.17
CA GLU A 52 8.60 -0.46 -8.10
C GLU A 52 7.41 -0.43 -7.12
N PHE A 53 6.16 -0.36 -7.61
CA PHE A 53 4.97 -0.41 -6.74
C PHE A 53 4.87 -1.73 -5.96
N ASN A 54 5.25 -2.86 -6.57
CA ASN A 54 5.34 -4.15 -5.89
C ASN A 54 6.33 -4.12 -4.72
N ALA A 55 7.48 -3.47 -4.91
CA ALA A 55 8.54 -3.39 -3.91
C ALA A 55 8.18 -2.40 -2.79
N ASP A 56 7.62 -1.24 -3.14
CA ASP A 56 7.33 -0.16 -2.18
C ASP A 56 6.08 -0.41 -1.34
N TYR A 57 5.15 -1.21 -1.87
CA TYR A 57 3.85 -1.49 -1.25
C TYR A 57 3.59 -3.01 -1.14
N PRO A 58 4.42 -3.76 -0.38
CA PRO A 58 4.35 -5.22 -0.32
C PRO A 58 3.05 -5.75 0.32
N TRP A 59 2.27 -4.88 0.97
CA TRP A 59 0.96 -5.20 1.53
C TRP A 59 -0.17 -5.22 0.51
N LEU A 60 0.04 -4.72 -0.72
CA LEU A 60 -0.98 -4.73 -1.76
C LEU A 60 -1.15 -6.14 -2.35
N GLY A 61 -2.42 -6.54 -2.48
CA GLY A 61 -2.80 -7.86 -2.95
C GLY A 61 -3.31 -7.85 -4.39
N ARG A 62 -3.61 -9.05 -4.91
CA ARG A 62 -4.21 -9.24 -6.24
C ARG A 62 -5.51 -8.45 -6.43
N SER A 63 -6.29 -8.21 -5.38
CA SER A 63 -7.51 -7.38 -5.43
C SER A 63 -7.22 -5.92 -5.77
N ASP A 64 -6.02 -5.44 -5.44
CA ASP A 64 -5.63 -4.04 -5.55
C ASP A 64 -4.98 -3.72 -6.91
N ARG A 65 -4.85 -4.73 -7.79
CA ARG A 65 -4.25 -4.57 -9.13
C ARG A 65 -4.88 -3.44 -9.92
N GLY A 66 -6.19 -3.24 -9.84
CA GLY A 66 -6.88 -2.17 -10.56
C GLY A 66 -6.36 -0.78 -10.19
N ILE A 67 -6.16 -0.52 -8.90
CA ILE A 67 -5.65 0.78 -8.43
C ILE A 67 -4.16 0.95 -8.73
N VAL A 68 -3.36 -0.12 -8.63
CA VAL A 68 -1.94 -0.08 -9.00
C VAL A 68 -1.75 0.12 -10.50
N GLU A 69 -2.64 -0.42 -11.35
CA GLU A 69 -2.61 -0.19 -12.80
C GLU A 69 -2.82 1.29 -13.14
N VAL A 70 -3.70 1.97 -12.41
CA VAL A 70 -3.92 3.41 -12.54
C VAL A 70 -2.68 4.17 -12.06
N ALA A 71 -2.14 3.83 -10.89
CA ALA A 71 -0.93 4.45 -10.36
C ALA A 71 0.25 4.32 -11.34
N THR A 72 0.43 3.13 -11.91
CA THR A 72 1.48 2.84 -12.90
C THR A 72 1.40 3.79 -14.09
N ARG A 73 0.20 3.96 -14.67
CA ARG A 73 -0.01 4.85 -15.82
C ARG A 73 0.19 6.32 -15.48
N LEU A 74 -0.23 6.75 -14.28
CA LEU A 74 -0.02 8.11 -13.83
C LEU A 74 1.47 8.39 -13.63
N THR A 75 2.23 7.46 -13.04
CA THR A 75 3.69 7.57 -12.92
C THR A 75 4.37 7.62 -14.29
N ASP A 76 3.96 6.76 -15.22
CA ASP A 76 4.49 6.75 -16.60
C ASP A 76 4.25 8.10 -17.30
N LEU A 77 3.05 8.67 -17.15
CA LEU A 77 2.69 9.98 -17.67
C LEU A 77 3.53 11.10 -17.03
N MET A 78 3.71 11.08 -15.71
CA MET A 78 4.53 12.06 -14.99
C MET A 78 6.00 11.99 -15.41
N ARG A 79 6.55 10.78 -15.62
CA ARG A 79 7.93 10.58 -16.09
C ARG A 79 8.11 11.02 -17.55
N THR A 80 7.09 10.80 -18.38
CA THR A 80 7.13 11.16 -19.81
C THR A 80 7.01 12.66 -20.03
N HIS A 81 6.06 13.32 -19.35
CA HIS A 81 5.82 14.76 -19.53
C HIS A 81 6.66 15.66 -18.60
N GLY A 82 7.19 15.11 -17.50
CA GLY A 82 8.02 15.86 -16.56
C GLY A 82 7.33 17.14 -16.08
N ALA A 83 7.93 18.30 -16.36
CA ALA A 83 7.40 19.61 -15.98
C ALA A 83 6.09 19.97 -16.69
N GLU A 84 5.81 19.39 -17.86
CA GLU A 84 4.57 19.64 -18.62
C GLU A 84 3.40 18.78 -18.13
N THR A 85 3.62 17.96 -17.10
CA THR A 85 2.57 17.12 -16.54
C THR A 85 1.40 17.97 -16.03
N PRO A 86 0.17 17.72 -16.50
CA PRO A 86 -1.01 18.45 -16.02
C PRO A 86 -1.23 18.28 -14.51
N VAL A 87 -1.63 19.35 -13.82
CA VAL A 87 -1.92 19.36 -12.37
C VAL A 87 -2.94 18.28 -11.98
N ALA A 88 -3.89 17.98 -12.85
CA ALA A 88 -4.88 16.92 -12.63
C ALA A 88 -4.25 15.53 -12.42
N VAL A 89 -3.11 15.24 -13.07
CA VAL A 89 -2.37 13.98 -12.91
C VAL A 89 -1.79 13.88 -11.50
N TYR A 90 -1.18 14.96 -11.00
CA TYR A 90 -0.66 15.01 -9.64
C TYR A 90 -1.77 14.91 -8.59
N ALA A 91 -2.90 15.58 -8.83
CA ALA A 91 -4.08 15.47 -7.95
C ALA A 91 -4.60 14.03 -7.89
N GLN A 92 -4.74 13.38 -9.05
CA GLN A 92 -5.17 11.99 -9.13
C GLN A 92 -4.17 11.04 -8.47
N MET A 93 -2.87 11.22 -8.72
CA MET A 93 -1.83 10.41 -8.09
C MET A 93 -1.88 10.52 -6.57
N ARG A 94 -2.02 11.74 -6.03
CA ARG A 94 -2.17 11.96 -4.59
C ARG A 94 -3.36 11.17 -4.01
N MET A 95 -4.49 11.14 -4.72
CA MET A 95 -5.66 10.37 -4.29
C MET A 95 -5.42 8.86 -4.34
N THR A 96 -4.81 8.37 -5.43
CA THR A 96 -4.45 6.95 -5.60
C THR A 96 -3.50 6.49 -4.49
N LEU A 97 -2.47 7.27 -4.16
CA LEU A 97 -1.53 6.96 -3.07
C LEU A 97 -2.24 6.88 -1.71
N GLY A 98 -3.16 7.81 -1.41
CA GLY A 98 -3.94 7.76 -0.17
C GLY A 98 -4.81 6.51 -0.06
N GLN A 99 -5.41 6.07 -1.17
CA GLN A 99 -6.22 4.85 -1.21
C GLN A 99 -5.41 3.56 -1.07
N MET A 100 -4.16 3.54 -1.56
CA MET A 100 -3.24 2.40 -1.42
C MET A 100 -2.55 2.35 -0.05
N GLY A 101 -2.76 3.36 0.80
CA GLY A 101 -2.06 3.50 2.07
C GLY A 101 -0.59 3.90 1.91
N GLY A 102 -0.24 4.51 0.77
CA GLY A 102 1.13 4.83 0.40
C GLY A 102 1.64 6.19 0.87
N THR A 103 0.86 6.91 1.68
CA THR A 103 1.29 8.19 2.27
C THR A 103 1.98 7.96 3.62
N PRO A 104 2.85 8.88 4.10
CA PRO A 104 3.49 8.72 5.42
C PRO A 104 2.48 8.54 6.57
N VAL A 105 1.34 9.22 6.48
CA VAL A 105 0.25 9.14 7.46
C VAL A 105 -0.47 7.80 7.39
N ASP A 106 -0.52 7.17 6.22
CA ASP A 106 -1.15 5.86 6.08
C ASP A 106 -0.16 4.72 6.37
N ARG A 107 1.13 4.89 6.05
CA ARG A 107 2.21 3.97 6.41
C ARG A 107 2.30 3.77 7.93
N SER A 108 2.12 4.83 8.73
CA SER A 108 2.07 4.70 10.20
C SER A 108 0.86 3.89 10.72
N LYS A 109 -0.09 3.56 9.84
CA LYS A 109 -1.27 2.75 10.15
C LYS A 109 -1.20 1.36 9.50
N VAL A 110 -0.24 1.13 8.60
CA VAL A 110 0.03 -0.13 7.93
C VAL A 110 1.23 -0.75 8.64
N ASN A 111 0.97 -1.68 9.57
CA ASN A 111 2.03 -2.57 10.02
C ASN A 111 2.36 -3.49 8.85
N ALA A 112 3.45 -3.20 8.14
CA ALA A 112 4.13 -4.21 7.35
C ALA A 112 4.46 -5.40 8.27
N PRO A 113 4.42 -6.65 7.79
CA PRO A 113 4.89 -7.79 8.58
C PRO A 113 6.29 -7.48 9.10
N GLU A 114 6.50 -7.70 10.40
CA GLU A 114 7.85 -7.66 10.97
C GLU A 114 8.69 -8.65 10.18
N ASP A 115 9.90 -8.23 9.81
CA ASP A 115 10.88 -9.15 9.28
C ASP A 115 11.20 -10.11 10.42
N ASP A 116 10.83 -11.38 10.29
CA ASP A 116 11.07 -12.45 11.27
C ASP A 116 12.58 -12.80 11.36
N GLY A 117 13.45 -11.85 11.01
CA GLY A 117 14.89 -11.95 11.10
C GLY A 117 15.32 -11.89 12.56
N VAL A 118 15.47 -13.06 13.17
CA VAL A 118 16.31 -13.24 14.35
C VAL A 118 17.62 -12.50 14.11
N ASP A 119 17.89 -11.48 14.91
CA ASP A 119 19.12 -10.70 14.85
C ASP A 119 20.31 -11.67 14.95
N PRO A 120 21.14 -11.83 13.91
CA PRO A 120 22.29 -12.74 13.94
C PRO A 120 23.28 -12.41 15.06
N SER A 121 23.23 -11.19 15.60
CA SER A 121 24.07 -10.77 16.73
C SER A 121 23.54 -11.24 18.09
N ALA A 122 22.31 -11.75 18.18
CA ALA A 122 21.74 -12.29 19.42
C ALA A 122 22.47 -13.55 19.92
N GLU A 123 23.16 -14.28 19.04
CA GLU A 123 23.99 -15.44 19.41
C GLU A 123 25.30 -15.05 20.14
N PHE A 124 25.74 -13.79 20.02
CA PHE A 124 27.02 -13.32 20.59
C PHE A 124 26.86 -12.53 21.90
N LEU A 125 25.64 -12.40 22.41
CA LEU A 125 25.30 -11.64 23.62
C LEU A 125 24.92 -12.53 24.82
N GLN A 126 25.18 -13.85 24.75
CA GLN A 126 25.02 -14.79 25.88
C GLN A 126 26.30 -14.96 26.69
#